data_AF-A0A1E3Y6U9-F1
#
_entry.id   AF-A0A1E3Y6U9-F1
#
_cell.length_a   1.000
_cell.length_b   1.000
_cell.length_c   1.000
_cell.angle_alpha   90.00
_cell.angle_beta   90.00
_cell.angle_gamma   90.00
#
_symmetry.space_group_name_H-M   'P 1'
#
loop_
_entity.id
_entity.type
_entity.pdbx_description
1 polymer ?
#
loop_
_entity_poly.entity_id
_entity_poly.type
_entity_poly.pdbx_seq_one_letter_code
_entity_poly.pdbx_strand_id
1 'polypeptide(L)'
;MESSGGVTADMLNCTLAATDEVQAEIDLALKEANLDLAEEQSAALGEAHSDWTRFRKSTCEFEAGLAGDGSFTSVALADCWLRLTQERLQWLRSHAAREQ
;
A
#
# COMPACT_ATOMS: atom_id res chain seq x y z
N MET A 1 23.84 25.27 4.05
CA MET A 1 24.51 23.97 4.26
C MET A 1 23.83 23.03 3.29
N GLU A 2 24.58 22.56 2.28
CA GLU A 2 24.04 21.67 1.25
C GLU A 2 23.54 20.39 1.90
N SER A 3 22.24 20.15 1.82
CA SER A 3 21.70 18.83 2.10
C SER A 3 22.10 17.95 0.93
N SER A 4 23.25 17.29 1.02
CA SER A 4 23.58 16.16 0.16
C SER A 4 22.75 14.94 0.58
N GLY A 5 21.42 15.11 0.73
CA GLY A 5 20.47 14.05 1.07
C GLY A 5 20.55 12.88 0.08
N GLY A 6 21.07 13.14 -1.12
CA GLY A 6 21.24 12.14 -2.15
C GLY A 6 19.89 11.81 -2.78
N VAL A 7 19.88 11.64 -4.09
CA VAL A 7 18.66 11.37 -4.86
C VAL A 7 17.87 10.17 -4.29
N THR A 8 18.57 9.19 -3.71
CA THR A 8 17.96 8.02 -3.04
C THR A 8 17.10 8.40 -1.83
N ALA A 9 17.55 9.32 -0.97
CA ALA A 9 16.77 9.70 0.21
C ALA A 9 15.55 10.54 -0.17
N ASP A 10 15.70 11.42 -1.17
CA ASP A 10 14.59 12.21 -1.70
C ASP A 10 13.52 11.30 -2.34
N MET A 11 13.95 10.31 -3.14
CA MET A 11 13.03 9.30 -3.69
C MET A 11 12.30 8.52 -2.60
N LEU A 12 13.02 8.07 -1.56
CA LEU A 12 12.40 7.35 -0.43
C LEU A 12 11.35 8.21 0.28
N ASN A 13 11.68 9.46 0.60
CA ASN A 13 10.75 10.36 1.28
C ASN A 13 9.49 10.60 0.47
N CYS A 14 9.62 10.87 -0.84
CA CYS A 14 8.47 11.06 -1.71
C CYS A 14 7.61 9.80 -1.82
N THR A 15 8.22 8.63 -2.00
CA THR A 15 7.49 7.37 -2.14
C THR A 15 6.78 6.98 -0.84
N LEU A 16 7.40 7.19 0.32
CA LEU A 16 6.77 6.95 1.61
C LEU A 16 5.60 7.90 1.87
N ALA A 17 5.78 9.20 1.60
CA ALA A 17 4.69 10.17 1.73
C ALA A 17 3.49 9.82 0.83
N ALA A 18 3.76 9.47 -0.43
CA ALA A 18 2.71 9.01 -1.35
C ALA A 18 2.03 7.72 -0.86
N THR A 19 2.79 6.81 -0.25
CA THR A 19 2.24 5.57 0.33
C THR A 19 1.31 5.87 1.51
N ASP A 20 1.71 6.80 2.37
CA ASP A 20 0.89 7.23 3.53
C ASP A 20 -0.43 7.89 3.06
N GLU A 21 -0.38 8.73 2.02
CA GLU A 21 -1.57 9.33 1.40
C GLU A 21 -2.53 8.25 0.87
N VAL A 22 -2.02 7.28 0.10
CA VAL A 22 -2.86 6.20 -0.44
C VAL A 22 -3.39 5.28 0.67
N GLN A 23 -2.60 5.03 1.72
CA GLN A 23 -3.03 4.24 2.87
C GLN A 23 -4.20 4.92 3.61
N ALA A 24 -4.14 6.24 3.79
CA ALA A 24 -5.25 6.99 4.38
C ALA A 24 -6.54 6.88 3.52
N GLU A 25 -6.40 6.87 2.19
CA GLU A 25 -7.54 6.64 1.29
C GLU A 25 -8.10 5.21 1.39
N ILE A 26 -7.24 4.20 1.59
CA ILE A 26 -7.67 2.81 1.84
C ILE A 26 -8.46 2.72 3.15
N ASP A 27 -7.94 3.33 4.22
CA ASP A 27 -8.57 3.28 5.53
C ASP A 27 -9.97 3.93 5.50
N LEU A 28 -10.10 5.04 4.78
CA LEU A 28 -11.39 5.68 4.53
C LEU A 28 -12.32 4.77 3.72
N ALA A 29 -11.85 4.20 2.61
CA ALA A 29 -12.66 3.33 1.76
C ALA A 29 -13.15 2.06 2.49
N LEU A 30 -12.31 1.47 3.35
CA LEU A 30 -12.69 0.34 4.19
C LEU A 30 -13.76 0.75 5.22
N LYS A 31 -13.61 1.92 5.83
CA LYS A 31 -14.59 2.44 6.78
C LYS A 31 -15.94 2.68 6.10
N GLU A 32 -15.93 3.28 4.91
CA GLU A 32 -17.14 3.54 4.11
C GLU A 32 -17.81 2.23 3.70
N ALA A 33 -17.06 1.26 3.14
CA ALA A 33 -17.61 -0.04 2.77
C ALA A 33 -18.26 -0.76 3.97
N ASN A 34 -17.67 -0.66 5.16
CA ASN A 34 -18.24 -1.28 6.37
C ASN A 34 -19.55 -0.66 6.85
N LEU A 35 -19.94 0.53 6.38
CA LEU A 35 -21.24 1.12 6.74
C LEU A 35 -22.41 0.46 6.00
N ASP A 36 -22.14 -0.06 4.79
CA ASP A 36 -23.17 -0.58 3.88
C ASP A 36 -23.24 -2.12 3.86
N LEU A 37 -22.17 -2.80 4.30
CA LEU A 37 -22.08 -4.27 4.33
C LEU A 37 -22.80 -4.87 5.54
N ALA A 38 -23.40 -6.06 5.37
CA ALA A 38 -23.84 -6.85 6.52
C ALA A 38 -22.63 -7.39 7.30
N GLU A 39 -22.84 -7.77 8.55
CA GLU A 39 -21.78 -8.16 9.50
C GLU A 39 -20.84 -9.23 8.94
N GLU A 40 -21.37 -10.27 8.29
CA GLU A 40 -20.57 -11.34 7.68
C GLU A 40 -19.68 -10.83 6.53
N GLN A 41 -20.21 -9.93 5.69
CA GLN A 41 -19.41 -9.35 4.59
C GLN A 41 -18.38 -8.35 5.11
N SER A 42 -18.71 -7.60 6.17
CA SER A 42 -17.76 -6.71 6.84
C SER A 42 -16.58 -7.50 7.45
N ALA A 43 -16.87 -8.62 8.12
CA ALA A 43 -15.84 -9.52 8.65
C ALA A 43 -14.95 -10.07 7.53
N ALA A 44 -15.56 -10.55 6.43
CA ALA A 44 -14.84 -11.06 5.27
C ALA A 44 -13.96 -9.99 4.60
N LEU A 45 -14.42 -8.74 4.51
CA LEU A 45 -13.64 -7.61 4.01
C LEU A 45 -12.42 -7.33 4.90
N GLY A 46 -12.61 -7.37 6.22
CA GLY A 46 -11.54 -7.21 7.20
C GLY A 46 -10.47 -8.30 7.07
N GLU A 47 -10.88 -9.57 6.97
CA GLU A 47 -9.96 -10.70 6.74
C GLU A 47 -9.20 -10.54 5.42
N ALA A 48 -9.91 -10.24 4.32
CA ALA A 48 -9.29 -10.02 3.02
C ALA A 48 -8.28 -8.87 3.03
N HIS A 49 -8.52 -7.79 3.79
CA HIS A 49 -7.56 -6.71 3.95
C HIS A 49 -6.34 -7.10 4.80
N SER A 50 -6.55 -7.89 5.85
CA SER A 50 -5.46 -8.45 6.68
C SER A 50 -4.53 -9.34 5.85
N ASP A 51 -5.11 -10.24 5.06
CA ASP A 51 -4.36 -11.15 4.18
C ASP A 51 -3.63 -10.39 3.08
N TRP A 52 -4.27 -9.39 2.49
CA TRP A 52 -3.61 -8.51 1.51
C TRP A 52 -2.40 -7.79 2.12
N THR A 53 -2.47 -7.35 3.38
CA THR A 53 -1.33 -6.69 4.05
C THR A 53 -0.15 -7.66 4.21
N ARG A 54 -0.42 -8.93 4.53
CA ARG A 54 0.61 -9.99 4.60
C ARG A 54 1.22 -10.25 3.22
N PHE A 55 0.38 -10.35 2.18
CA PHE A 55 0.81 -10.48 0.79
C PHE A 55 1.70 -9.32 0.35
N ARG A 56 1.26 -8.06 0.56
CA ARG A 56 2.05 -6.86 0.22
C ARG A 56 3.44 -6.93 0.84
N LYS A 57 3.50 -7.26 2.14
CA LYS A 57 4.76 -7.37 2.86
C LYS A 57 5.67 -8.44 2.25
N SER A 58 5.21 -9.68 2.15
CA SER A 58 6.05 -10.79 1.69
C SER A 58 6.48 -10.64 0.22
N THR A 59 5.60 -10.11 -0.63
CA THR A 59 5.92 -9.80 -2.02
C THR A 59 6.97 -8.72 -2.13
N CYS A 60 6.82 -7.60 -1.41
CA CYS A 60 7.79 -6.50 -1.52
C CYS A 60 9.13 -6.81 -0.87
N GLU A 61 9.16 -7.62 0.20
CA GLU A 61 10.42 -8.13 0.77
C GLU A 61 11.16 -9.02 -0.23
N PHE A 62 10.43 -9.89 -0.95
CA PHE A 62 11.01 -10.72 -2.01
C PHE A 62 11.54 -9.88 -3.18
N GLU A 63 10.73 -8.95 -3.71
CA GLU A 63 11.12 -8.08 -4.82
C GLU A 63 12.36 -7.22 -4.46
N ALA A 64 12.39 -6.66 -3.26
CA ALA A 64 13.55 -5.91 -2.77
C ALA A 64 14.81 -6.79 -2.68
N GLY A 65 14.66 -8.06 -2.26
CA GLY A 65 15.77 -9.03 -2.23
C GLY A 65 16.39 -9.32 -3.60
N LEU A 66 15.63 -9.17 -4.69
CA LEU A 66 16.15 -9.30 -6.06
C LEU A 66 16.96 -8.08 -6.52
N ALA A 67 16.80 -6.93 -5.87
CA ALA A 67 17.50 -5.69 -6.21
C ALA A 67 18.99 -5.69 -5.79
N GLY A 68 19.45 -6.74 -5.10
CA GLY A 68 20.81 -6.87 -4.59
C GLY A 68 20.98 -6.24 -3.21
N ASP A 69 22.19 -5.78 -2.92
CA ASP A 69 22.59 -5.16 -1.66
C ASP A 69 22.70 -3.63 -1.74
N GLY A 70 22.64 -2.98 -0.57
CA GLY A 70 22.84 -1.54 -0.42
C GLY A 70 21.56 -0.70 -0.42
N SER A 71 21.71 0.60 -0.66
CA SER A 71 20.63 1.59 -0.48
C SER A 71 19.52 1.49 -1.55
N PHE A 72 19.77 0.80 -2.66
CA PHE A 72 18.76 0.58 -3.71
C PHE A 72 17.70 -0.45 -3.30
N THR A 73 18.03 -1.39 -2.42
CA THR A 73 17.07 -2.34 -1.82
C THR A 73 15.91 -1.62 -1.14
N SER A 74 16.20 -0.54 -0.40
CA SER A 74 15.16 0.26 0.26
C SER A 74 14.25 0.98 -0.74
N VAL A 75 14.81 1.45 -1.86
CA VAL A 75 14.02 2.10 -2.92
C VAL A 75 13.10 1.09 -3.59
N ALA A 76 13.62 -0.10 -3.92
CA ALA A 76 12.82 -1.19 -4.50
C ALA A 76 11.68 -1.62 -3.55
N LEU A 77 11.96 -1.72 -2.25
CA LEU A 77 10.95 -2.01 -1.23
C LEU A 77 9.85 -0.93 -1.21
N ALA A 78 10.24 0.35 -1.17
CA ALA A 78 9.29 1.46 -1.10
C ALA A 78 8.43 1.55 -2.37
N ASP A 79 9.03 1.35 -3.55
CA ASP A 79 8.32 1.38 -4.84
C ASP A 79 7.26 0.27 -4.94
N CYS A 80 7.63 -0.97 -4.59
CA CYS A 80 6.66 -2.08 -4.52
C CYS A 80 5.53 -1.77 -3.54
N TRP A 81 5.86 -1.20 -2.37
CA TRP A 81 4.88 -0.85 -1.36
C TRP A 81 3.84 0.14 -1.88
N LEU A 82 4.30 1.21 -2.53
CA LEU A 82 3.42 2.21 -3.13
C LEU A 82 2.53 1.58 -4.21
N ARG A 83 3.13 0.83 -5.14
CA ARG A 83 2.42 0.18 -6.24
C ARG A 83 1.29 -0.74 -5.75
N LEU A 84 1.59 -1.67 -4.85
CA LEU A 84 0.57 -2.60 -4.34
C LEU A 84 -0.50 -1.88 -3.51
N THR A 85 -0.16 -0.79 -2.82
CA THR A 85 -1.12 0.03 -2.07
C THR A 85 -2.07 0.76 -3.03
N GLN A 86 -1.57 1.32 -4.14
CA GLN A 86 -2.40 1.92 -5.19
C GLN A 86 -3.34 0.89 -5.85
N GLU A 87 -2.83 -0.30 -6.17
CA GLU A 87 -3.64 -1.40 -6.71
C GLU A 87 -4.76 -1.81 -5.75
N ARG A 88 -4.49 -1.84 -4.44
CA ARG A 88 -5.52 -2.17 -3.43
C ARG A 88 -6.59 -1.10 -3.33
N LEU A 89 -6.23 0.17 -3.38
CA LEU A 89 -7.20 1.25 -3.42
C LEU A 89 -8.11 1.16 -4.65
N GLN A 90 -7.55 0.85 -5.82
CA GLN A 90 -8.34 0.62 -7.04
C GLN A 90 -9.28 -0.59 -6.87
N TRP A 91 -8.78 -1.69 -6.28
CA TRP A 91 -9.61 -2.86 -5.97
C TRP A 91 -10.78 -2.48 -5.07
N LEU A 92 -10.56 -1.74 -3.98
CA LEU A 92 -11.63 -1.28 -3.07
C LEU A 92 -12.67 -0.43 -3.80
N ARG A 93 -12.23 0.57 -4.57
CA ARG A 93 -13.11 1.43 -5.38
C ARG A 93 -13.96 0.65 -6.38
N SER A 94 -13.40 -0.41 -6.98
CA SER A 94 -14.12 -1.23 -7.97
C SER A 94 -15.23 -2.09 -7.36
N HIS A 95 -15.22 -2.32 -6.04
CA HIS A 95 -16.27 -3.06 -5.33
C HIS A 95 -17.28 -2.13 -4.67
N ALA A 96 -16.85 -0.94 -4.21
CA ALA A 96 -17.77 0.11 -3.74
C ALA A 96 -18.72 0.62 -4.84
N ALA A 97 -18.29 0.59 -6.11
CA ALA A 97 -19.11 1.02 -7.24
C ALA A 97 -20.15 -0.01 -7.72
N ARG A 98 -20.12 -1.26 -7.22
CA ARG A 98 -21.00 -2.36 -7.69
C ARG A 98 -22.29 -2.51 -6.89
N GLU A 99 -22.38 -1.85 -5.74
CA GLU A 99 -23.55 -1.85 -4.84
C GLU A 99 -24.53 -0.68 -5.14
N GLN A 100 -24.32 0.06 -6.24
CA GLN A 100 -25.21 1.13 -6.75
C GLN A 100 -25.94 0.66 -8.01
#